data_AF-A0A0K8RRM9-F1
#
_entry.id   AF-A0A0K8RRM9-F1
#
_cell.length_a   1.000
_cell.length_b   1.000
_cell.length_c   1.000
_cell.angle_alpha   90.00
_cell.angle_beta   90.00
_cell.angle_gamma   90.00
#
_symmetry.space_group_name_H-M   'P 1'
#
loop_
_entity.id
_entity.type
_entity.pdbx_description
1 polymer ?
#
loop_
_entity_poly.entity_id
_entity_poly.type
_entity_poly.pdbx_seq_one_letter_code
_entity_poly.pdbx_strand_id
1 'polypeptide(L)'
;MRTALTCALLAILFLGSQCTSSEDRPKHDPRVETTTPDLYELHYRKNPALCGAQYRNSSQAEPVYNCTLKNLPPIVNQTWERIRHRINKTIPEFVKLMCNLTVSMPEDFYLVYWGSSGNSEAEESEESTNTDEDSKKVSSTAVKVTPELITEAEENCTAQI
;
A
#
# COMPACT_ATOMS: atom_id res chain seq x y z
N MET A 1 -3.38 -28.56 -1.39
CA MET A 1 -3.92 -27.53 -2.31
C MET A 1 -4.18 -26.20 -1.60
N ARG A 2 -3.25 -25.71 -0.75
CA ARG A 2 -3.35 -24.40 -0.06
C ARG A 2 -2.18 -23.45 -0.37
N THR A 3 -1.12 -23.97 -0.97
CA THR A 3 0.13 -23.25 -1.27
C THR A 3 0.15 -22.56 -2.64
N ALA A 4 -0.76 -22.93 -3.55
CA ALA A 4 -0.85 -22.29 -4.86
C ALA A 4 -1.58 -20.93 -4.82
N LEU A 5 -2.49 -20.74 -3.86
CA LEU A 5 -3.31 -19.52 -3.74
C LEU A 5 -2.54 -18.32 -3.17
N THR A 6 -1.49 -18.55 -2.39
CA THR A 6 -0.62 -17.47 -1.87
C THR A 6 0.31 -16.90 -2.94
N CYS A 7 0.72 -17.71 -3.92
CA CYS A 7 1.61 -17.26 -5.00
C CYS A 7 0.90 -16.32 -6.00
N ALA A 8 -0.39 -16.60 -6.28
CA ALA A 8 -1.20 -15.77 -7.17
C ALA A 8 -1.54 -14.38 -6.58
N LEU A 9 -1.65 -14.26 -5.26
CA LEU A 9 -1.94 -12.97 -4.60
C LEU A 9 -0.70 -12.06 -4.51
N LEU A 10 0.50 -12.64 -4.36
CA LEU A 10 1.75 -11.86 -4.38
C LEU A 10 2.08 -11.33 -5.79
N ALA A 11 1.73 -12.06 -6.85
CA ALA A 11 1.99 -11.63 -8.23
C ALA A 11 1.22 -10.35 -8.65
N ILE A 12 0.12 -10.01 -7.96
CA ILE A 12 -0.73 -8.86 -8.31
C ILE A 12 -0.28 -7.59 -7.56
N LEU A 13 0.38 -7.74 -6.40
CA LEU A 13 0.91 -6.59 -5.63
C LEU A 13 2.33 -6.19 -6.04
N PHE A 14 3.07 -7.10 -6.69
CA PHE A 14 4.38 -6.82 -7.27
C PHE A 14 4.27 -6.72 -8.79
N LEU A 15 3.90 -5.55 -9.32
CA LEU A 15 4.08 -5.20 -10.73
C LEU A 15 5.56 -5.45 -11.12
N GLY A 16 5.83 -6.61 -11.72
CA GLY A 16 7.10 -6.91 -12.40
C GLY A 16 7.82 -8.20 -12.01
N SER A 17 7.45 -8.90 -10.93
CA SER A 17 8.06 -10.21 -10.62
C SER A 17 7.13 -11.32 -11.05
N GLN A 18 7.26 -11.75 -12.31
CA GLN A 18 6.74 -13.05 -12.72
C GLN A 18 7.24 -14.09 -11.72
N CYS A 19 6.33 -14.87 -11.13
CA CYS A 19 6.68 -16.13 -10.49
C CYS A 19 7.21 -17.04 -11.60
N THR A 20 8.50 -16.92 -11.92
CA THR A 20 9.14 -17.77 -12.91
C THR A 20 9.20 -19.18 -12.32
N SER A 21 8.34 -20.07 -12.82
CA SER A 21 8.61 -21.51 -12.81
C SER A 21 10.05 -21.71 -13.29
N SER A 22 10.80 -22.56 -12.61
CA SER A 22 12.26 -22.66 -12.65
C SER A 22 12.84 -23.26 -13.95
N GLU A 23 12.32 -22.88 -15.10
CA GLU A 23 12.85 -23.27 -16.40
C GLU A 23 13.01 -21.97 -17.22
N ASP A 24 14.25 -21.66 -17.61
CA ASP A 24 14.69 -20.49 -18.39
C ASP A 24 15.06 -19.19 -17.64
N ARG A 25 15.96 -19.29 -16.64
CA ARG A 25 16.92 -18.20 -16.38
C ARG A 25 18.38 -18.68 -16.45
N PRO A 26 19.32 -17.88 -16.99
CA PRO A 26 20.72 -18.26 -17.10
C PRO A 26 21.33 -18.52 -15.72
N LYS A 27 21.93 -19.70 -15.58
CA LYS A 27 22.64 -20.26 -14.41
C LYS A 27 23.07 -19.22 -13.37
N HIS A 28 22.20 -18.95 -12.40
CA HIS A 28 22.63 -18.51 -11.08
C HIS A 28 22.62 -19.76 -10.19
N ASP A 29 23.72 -19.95 -9.46
CA ASP A 29 23.98 -21.12 -8.62
C ASP A 29 22.80 -21.44 -7.68
N PRO A 30 22.19 -22.64 -7.75
CA PRO A 30 20.99 -22.98 -6.98
C PRO A 30 21.25 -23.24 -5.48
N ARG A 31 22.45 -22.93 -4.96
CA ARG A 31 22.83 -23.15 -3.55
C ARG A 31 22.71 -21.94 -2.63
N VAL A 32 22.32 -20.77 -3.11
CA VAL A 32 22.16 -19.61 -2.23
C VAL A 32 20.73 -19.62 -1.69
N GLU A 33 20.54 -20.17 -0.48
CA GLU A 33 19.37 -19.84 0.33
C GLU A 33 19.37 -18.31 0.51
N THR A 34 18.51 -17.62 -0.24
CA THR A 34 18.38 -16.16 -0.15
C THR A 34 17.93 -15.82 1.26
N THR A 35 18.81 -15.20 2.05
CA THR A 35 18.49 -14.86 3.44
C THR A 35 17.53 -13.66 3.47
N THR A 36 16.78 -13.47 4.56
CA THR A 36 15.89 -12.31 4.71
C THR A 36 16.61 -10.99 4.45
N PRO A 37 17.83 -10.71 4.98
CA PRO A 37 18.59 -9.52 4.62
C PRO A 37 18.80 -9.34 3.11
N ASP A 38 19.08 -10.43 2.38
CA ASP A 38 19.30 -10.38 0.93
C ASP A 38 18.02 -9.96 0.16
N LEU A 39 16.83 -10.35 0.66
CA LEU A 39 15.55 -9.95 0.07
C LEU A 39 15.27 -8.46 0.24
N TYR A 40 15.49 -7.91 1.44
CA TYR A 40 15.30 -6.47 1.68
C TYR A 40 16.29 -5.66 0.83
N GLU A 41 17.54 -6.10 0.76
CA GLU A 41 18.56 -5.46 -0.07
C GLU A 41 18.16 -5.47 -1.55
N LEU A 42 17.68 -6.61 -2.06
CA LEU A 42 17.24 -6.75 -3.45
C LEU A 42 16.05 -5.84 -3.78
N HIS A 43 15.04 -5.78 -2.90
CA HIS A 43 13.78 -5.10 -3.17
C HIS A 43 13.77 -3.61 -2.80
N TYR A 44 14.54 -3.20 -1.79
CA TYR A 44 14.43 -1.85 -1.21
C TYR A 44 15.64 -0.96 -1.43
N ARG A 45 16.86 -1.50 -1.62
CA ARG A 45 18.07 -0.68 -1.75
C ARG A 45 17.93 0.44 -2.78
N LYS A 46 17.36 0.14 -3.94
CA LYS A 46 17.18 1.08 -5.07
C LYS A 46 15.74 1.52 -5.32
N ASN A 47 14.79 1.09 -4.49
CA ASN A 47 13.39 1.44 -4.67
C ASN A 47 13.14 2.87 -4.17
N PRO A 48 12.69 3.82 -5.01
CA PRO A 48 12.48 5.19 -4.57
C PRO A 48 11.17 5.41 -3.80
N ALA A 49 10.28 4.43 -3.73
CA ALA A 49 9.02 4.50 -3.03
C ALA A 49 9.19 4.35 -1.50
N LEU A 50 8.08 4.43 -0.75
CA LEU A 50 8.06 4.59 0.71
C LEU A 50 8.90 3.55 1.44
N CYS A 51 8.80 2.28 1.06
CA CYS A 51 9.53 1.20 1.71
C CYS A 51 11.03 1.22 1.42
N GLY A 52 11.43 1.63 0.23
CA GLY A 52 12.84 1.79 -0.08
C GLY A 52 13.46 3.01 0.61
N ALA A 53 12.71 4.12 0.69
CA ALA A 53 13.10 5.29 1.46
C ALA A 53 13.30 4.94 2.94
N GLN A 54 12.31 4.25 3.53
CA GLN A 54 12.38 3.80 4.91
C GLN A 54 13.54 2.85 5.19
N TYR A 55 13.82 1.93 4.27
CA TYR A 55 14.93 0.99 4.40
C TYR A 55 16.29 1.70 4.41
N ARG A 56 16.49 2.67 3.52
CA ARG A 56 17.74 3.45 3.44
C ARG A 56 17.90 4.39 4.62
N ASN A 57 16.80 4.97 5.10
CA ASN A 57 16.82 5.90 6.21
C ASN A 57 15.49 5.84 6.98
N SER A 58 15.53 5.28 8.20
CA SER A 58 14.32 5.11 9.00
C SER A 58 13.61 6.42 9.38
N SER A 59 14.32 7.54 9.31
CA SER A 59 13.78 8.87 9.56
C SER A 59 12.93 9.39 8.39
N GLN A 60 12.99 8.75 7.21
CA GLN A 60 12.18 9.13 6.05
C GLN A 60 10.76 8.56 6.08
N ALA A 61 10.46 7.54 6.89
CA ALA A 61 9.11 6.94 6.95
C ALA A 61 8.01 7.98 7.12
N GLU A 62 8.10 8.79 8.17
CA GLU A 62 7.03 9.73 8.53
C GLU A 62 6.84 10.87 7.52
N PRO A 63 7.89 11.59 7.06
CA PRO A 63 7.69 12.66 6.10
C PRO A 63 7.21 12.14 4.73
N VAL A 64 7.73 11.00 4.26
CA VAL A 64 7.28 10.40 2.98
C VAL A 64 5.84 9.90 3.11
N TYR A 65 5.49 9.22 4.21
CA TYR A 65 4.12 8.77 4.48
C TYR A 65 3.12 9.92 4.50
N ASN A 66 3.42 10.98 5.25
CA ASN A 66 2.55 12.16 5.37
C ASN A 66 2.39 12.89 4.04
N CYS A 67 3.47 13.00 3.24
CA CYS A 67 3.38 13.54 1.89
C CYS A 67 2.53 12.64 0.98
N THR A 68 2.72 11.33 1.04
CA THR A 68 2.01 10.35 0.20
C THR A 68 0.51 10.45 0.45
N LEU A 69 0.08 10.45 1.72
CA LEU A 69 -1.33 10.56 2.09
C LEU A 69 -1.99 11.88 1.66
N LYS A 70 -1.24 12.98 1.51
CA LYS A 70 -1.75 14.26 1.00
C LYS A 70 -2.02 14.23 -0.51
N ASN A 71 -1.32 13.38 -1.25
CA ASN A 71 -1.41 13.30 -2.71
C ASN A 71 -2.35 12.18 -3.19
N LEU A 72 -2.85 11.36 -2.27
CA LEU A 72 -3.74 10.24 -2.59
C LEU A 72 -5.20 10.53 -2.25
N PRO A 73 -6.15 9.81 -2.88
CA PRO A 73 -7.56 9.93 -2.54
C PRO A 73 -7.82 9.67 -1.04
N PRO A 74 -8.77 10.40 -0.41
CA PRO A 74 -8.99 10.32 1.04
C PRO A 74 -9.22 8.91 1.61
N ILE A 75 -9.74 7.99 0.79
CA ILE A 75 -9.97 6.59 1.17
C ILE A 75 -8.68 5.86 1.56
N VAL A 76 -7.53 6.20 0.95
CA VAL A 76 -6.23 5.61 1.30
C VAL A 76 -5.83 6.05 2.70
N ASN A 77 -5.86 7.37 2.94
CA ASN A 77 -5.56 7.97 4.23
C ASN A 77 -6.45 7.38 5.33
N GLN A 78 -7.77 7.40 5.14
CA GLN A 78 -8.72 6.86 6.11
C GLN A 78 -8.43 5.38 6.43
N THR A 79 -8.08 4.57 5.43
CA THR A 79 -7.84 3.14 5.63
C THR A 79 -6.52 2.90 6.36
N TRP A 80 -5.43 3.51 5.89
CA TRP A 80 -4.10 3.35 6.49
C TRP A 80 -4.08 3.85 7.93
N GLU A 81 -4.66 5.02 8.21
CA GLU A 81 -4.73 5.60 9.55
C GLU A 81 -5.65 4.78 10.46
N ARG A 82 -6.79 4.30 9.97
CA ARG A 82 -7.67 3.40 10.75
C ARG A 82 -6.94 2.13 11.18
N ILE A 83 -6.20 1.50 10.26
CA ILE A 83 -5.40 0.31 10.58
C ILE A 83 -4.33 0.67 11.61
N ARG A 84 -3.54 1.72 11.36
CA ARG A 84 -2.47 2.20 12.24
C ARG A 84 -2.96 2.45 13.66
N HIS A 85 -4.10 3.13 13.81
CA HIS A 85 -4.72 3.38 15.11
C HIS A 85 -5.22 2.11 15.79
N ARG A 86 -5.86 1.19 15.03
CA ARG A 86 -6.35 -0.09 15.56
C ARG A 86 -5.22 -0.95 16.14
N ILE A 87 -4.04 -0.94 15.52
CA ILE A 87 -2.87 -1.69 15.99
C ILE A 87 -1.95 -0.88 16.92
N ASN A 88 -2.36 0.35 17.28
CA ASN A 88 -1.66 1.26 18.19
C ASN A 88 -0.18 1.48 17.82
N LYS A 89 0.08 1.89 16.57
CA LYS A 89 1.44 2.17 16.07
C LYS A 89 1.65 3.64 15.75
N THR A 90 2.87 4.12 16.01
CA THR A 90 3.36 5.38 15.44
C THR A 90 3.52 5.23 13.93
N ILE A 91 3.61 6.35 13.20
CA ILE A 91 3.78 6.31 11.73
C ILE A 91 5.05 5.51 11.34
N PRO A 92 6.25 5.75 11.92
CA PRO A 92 7.43 4.99 11.56
C PRO A 92 7.31 3.48 11.81
N GLU A 93 6.68 3.09 12.92
CA GLU A 93 6.44 1.67 13.21
C GLU A 93 5.44 1.04 12.25
N PHE A 94 4.41 1.78 11.84
CA PHE A 94 3.42 1.33 10.88
C PHE A 94 4.01 1.17 9.48
N VAL A 95 4.81 2.13 9.01
CA VAL A 95 5.55 2.01 7.74
C VAL A 95 6.51 0.82 7.79
N LYS A 96 7.23 0.63 8.90
CA LYS A 96 8.08 -0.56 9.07
C LYS A 96 7.29 -1.88 8.97
N LEU A 97 6.04 -1.89 9.45
CA LEU A 97 5.15 -3.05 9.34
C LEU A 97 4.68 -3.26 7.90
N MET A 98 4.24 -2.19 7.22
CA MET A 98 3.83 -2.24 5.81
C MET A 98 4.96 -2.75 4.90
N CYS A 99 6.20 -2.37 5.22
CA CYS A 99 7.40 -2.72 4.46
C CYS A 99 8.05 -4.02 4.94
N ASN A 100 7.37 -4.81 5.76
CA ASN A 100 7.92 -6.08 6.21
C ASN A 100 7.55 -7.21 5.22
N LEU A 101 8.55 -7.70 4.48
CA LEU A 101 8.38 -8.76 3.48
C LEU A 101 7.89 -10.11 4.04
N THR A 102 7.86 -10.28 5.36
CA THR A 102 7.43 -11.53 6.03
C THR A 102 6.07 -11.41 6.71
N VAL A 103 5.49 -10.21 6.76
CA VAL A 103 4.22 -9.95 7.46
C VAL A 103 3.16 -9.56 6.45
N SER A 104 1.99 -10.18 6.55
CA SER A 104 0.82 -9.79 5.77
C SER A 104 0.06 -8.67 6.47
N MET A 105 -0.22 -7.59 5.76
CA MET A 105 -1.15 -6.56 6.21
C MET A 105 -2.59 -7.09 6.33
N PRO A 106 -3.45 -6.48 7.16
CA PRO A 106 -4.88 -6.82 7.22
C PRO A 106 -5.56 -6.69 5.85
N GLU A 107 -6.64 -7.45 5.62
CA GLU A 107 -7.36 -7.48 4.34
C GLU A 107 -7.80 -6.09 3.87
N ASP A 108 -8.31 -5.26 4.79
CA ASP A 108 -8.72 -3.87 4.53
C ASP A 108 -7.61 -3.03 3.87
N PHE A 109 -6.34 -3.33 4.16
CA PHE A 109 -5.21 -2.65 3.53
C PHE A 109 -5.25 -2.85 2.02
N TYR A 110 -5.55 -4.06 1.56
CA TYR A 110 -5.54 -4.42 0.15
C TYR A 110 -6.82 -4.03 -0.59
N LEU A 111 -7.95 -3.92 0.12
CA LEU A 111 -9.24 -3.55 -0.48
C LEU A 111 -9.24 -2.17 -1.13
N VAL A 112 -8.37 -1.27 -0.64
CA VAL A 112 -8.17 0.07 -1.23
C VAL A 112 -7.69 -0.04 -2.68
N TYR A 113 -6.82 -1.00 -3.00
CA TYR A 113 -6.24 -1.19 -4.33
C TYR A 113 -7.15 -1.96 -5.28
N TRP A 114 -8.02 -2.83 -4.74
CA TRP A 114 -8.89 -3.69 -5.56
C TRP A 114 -10.18 -2.99 -6.02
N GLY A 115 -10.36 -1.72 -5.67
CA GLY A 115 -11.58 -0.99 -5.96
C GLY A 115 -12.78 -1.69 -5.34
N SER A 116 -12.70 -2.03 -4.05
CA SER A 116 -13.89 -2.52 -3.35
C SER A 116 -14.92 -1.40 -3.35
N SER A 117 -15.90 -1.50 -4.25
CA SER A 117 -17.25 -0.98 -4.04
C SER A 117 -17.87 -1.78 -2.90
N GLY A 118 -17.29 -1.66 -1.71
CA GLY A 118 -17.78 -2.24 -0.47
C GLY A 118 -18.50 -1.12 0.25
N ASN A 119 -19.81 -1.08 0.08
CA ASN A 119 -20.72 -0.24 0.84
C ASN A 119 -20.39 -0.35 2.34
N SER A 120 -19.95 0.74 2.95
CA SER A 120 -19.99 0.92 4.40
C SER A 120 -20.18 2.40 4.65
N GLU A 121 -21.46 2.79 4.62
CA GLU A 121 -22.10 3.61 5.63
C GLU A 121 -21.23 4.79 6.08
N ALA A 122 -21.37 5.89 5.33
CA ALA A 122 -21.29 7.19 5.97
C ALA A 122 -22.29 7.13 7.13
N GLU A 123 -21.79 7.12 8.37
CA GLU A 123 -22.65 7.18 9.53
C GLU A 123 -23.63 8.35 9.35
N GLU A 124 -24.90 7.99 9.34
CA GLU A 124 -26.01 8.92 9.43
C GLU A 124 -25.83 9.68 10.74
N SER A 125 -25.30 10.90 10.66
CA SER A 125 -25.55 11.88 11.69
C SER A 125 -27.02 12.29 11.53
N GLU A 126 -27.87 11.61 12.28
CA GLU A 126 -29.27 11.98 12.52
C GLU A 126 -29.37 13.48 12.90
N GLU A 127 -30.30 14.12 12.20
CA GLU A 127 -31.11 15.26 12.63
C GLU A 127 -30.47 16.65 12.74
N SER A 128 -30.74 17.47 11.72
CA SER A 128 -31.40 18.77 11.90
C SER A 128 -32.05 19.20 10.58
N THR A 129 -33.38 19.25 10.62
CA THR A 129 -34.27 19.87 9.64
C THR A 129 -33.76 21.22 9.14
N ASN A 130 -33.80 21.46 7.82
CA ASN A 130 -34.28 22.69 7.18
C ASN A 130 -34.32 22.54 5.65
N THR A 131 -35.30 23.21 5.07
CA THR A 131 -35.82 23.11 3.73
C THR A 131 -34.91 23.71 2.64
N ASP A 132 -35.22 23.28 1.41
CA ASP A 132 -35.08 23.99 0.14
C ASP A 132 -33.93 23.62 -0.83
N GLU A 133 -34.41 23.32 -2.04
CA GLU A 133 -33.82 23.10 -3.36
C GLU A 133 -32.34 23.48 -3.57
N ASP A 134 -31.51 22.50 -3.93
CA ASP A 134 -30.87 22.41 -5.26
C ASP A 134 -29.97 21.16 -5.28
N SER A 135 -30.52 20.03 -5.70
CA SER A 135 -29.80 18.74 -5.72
C SER A 135 -28.89 18.65 -6.95
N LYS A 136 -27.80 19.43 -6.94
CA LYS A 136 -26.62 19.10 -7.74
C LYS A 136 -25.93 17.90 -7.11
N LYS A 137 -26.48 16.71 -7.39
CA LYS A 137 -25.82 15.43 -7.16
C LYS A 137 -24.54 15.41 -7.99
N VAL A 138 -23.46 15.94 -7.42
CA VAL A 138 -22.10 15.74 -7.92
C VAL A 138 -21.85 14.24 -7.81
N SER A 139 -22.04 13.55 -8.92
CA SER A 139 -21.58 12.18 -9.10
C SER A 139 -20.07 12.20 -8.83
N SER A 140 -19.65 11.81 -7.62
CA SER A 140 -18.25 11.58 -7.35
C SER A 140 -17.85 10.40 -8.22
N THR A 141 -17.17 10.68 -9.32
CA THR A 141 -16.48 9.66 -10.07
C THR A 141 -15.57 8.97 -9.06
N ALA A 142 -15.90 7.73 -8.67
CA ALA A 142 -15.13 6.99 -7.70
C ALA A 142 -13.69 6.93 -8.21
N VAL A 143 -12.79 7.68 -7.58
CA VAL A 143 -11.39 7.74 -8.00
C VAL A 143 -10.83 6.35 -7.72
N LYS A 144 -10.55 5.61 -8.79
CA LYS A 144 -9.96 4.29 -8.69
C LYS A 144 -8.54 4.46 -8.15
N VAL A 145 -8.29 3.97 -6.94
CA VAL A 145 -6.94 3.87 -6.40
C VAL A 145 -6.26 2.70 -7.12
N THR A 146 -5.14 2.97 -7.77
CA THR A 146 -4.32 1.93 -8.40
C THR A 146 -2.97 1.83 -7.72
N PRO A 147 -2.27 0.69 -7.80
CA PRO A 147 -0.91 0.58 -7.29
C PRO A 147 0.04 1.63 -7.90
N GLU A 148 -0.11 1.93 -9.19
CA GLU A 148 0.73 2.91 -9.90
C GLU A 148 0.54 4.32 -9.33
N LEU A 149 -0.68 4.72 -9.00
CA LEU A 149 -0.97 6.01 -8.37
C LEU A 149 -0.27 6.13 -7.02
N ILE A 150 -0.25 5.05 -6.23
CA ILE A 150 0.40 5.01 -4.92
C ILE A 150 1.91 5.06 -5.08
N THR A 151 2.49 4.24 -5.96
CA THR A 151 3.92 4.27 -6.24
C THR A 151 4.37 5.64 -6.75
N GLU A 152 3.64 6.25 -7.68
CA GLU A 152 3.96 7.60 -8.19
C GLU A 152 3.92 8.65 -7.07
N ALA A 153 2.91 8.61 -6.19
CA ALA A 153 2.84 9.51 -5.04
C ALA A 153 4.01 9.31 -4.08
N GLU A 154 4.36 8.07 -3.75
CA GLU A 154 5.48 7.72 -2.86
C GLU A 154 6.84 8.16 -3.43
N GLU A 155 7.07 7.92 -4.73
CA GLU A 155 8.31 8.31 -5.42
C GLU A 155 8.44 9.84 -5.51
N ASN A 156 7.36 10.53 -5.89
CA ASN A 156 7.33 11.99 -5.94
C ASN A 156 7.58 12.62 -4.57
N CYS A 157 7.02 12.03 -3.51
CA CYS A 157 7.24 12.49 -2.15
C CYS A 157 8.66 12.22 -1.65
N THR A 158 9.22 11.06 -1.98
CA THR A 158 10.61 10.73 -1.62
C THR A 158 11.61 11.64 -2.34
N ALA A 159 11.34 12.02 -3.59
CA ALA A 159 12.21 12.93 -4.35
C ALA A 159 12.24 14.37 -3.79
N GLN A 160 11.28 14.75 -2.96
CA GLN A 160 11.16 16.11 -2.39
C GLN A 160 11.78 16.25 -0.98
N ILE A 161 12.31 15.16 -0.41
CA ILE A 161 12.84 15.09 0.97
C ILE A 161 14.32 14.74 0.95
#